data_AF-A0A4Q2DV12-F1
#
_entry.id   AF-A0A4Q2DV12-F1
#
_cell.length_a   1.000
_cell.length_b   1.000
_cell.length_c   1.000
_cell.angle_alpha   90.00
_cell.angle_beta   90.00
_cell.angle_gamma   90.00
#
_symmetry.space_group_name_H-M   'P 1'
#
loop_
_entity.id
_entity.type
_entity.pdbx_description
1 polymer ?
#
loop_
_entity_poly.entity_id
_entity_poly.type
_entity_poly.pdbx_seq_one_letter_code
_entity_poly.pdbx_strand_id
1 'polypeptide(L)'
;MAGNYARSHQPFSETPPLSTLPHAIPQSQFTPGPAPTTSVQEDGKIYGLVIDLLDPNTRESALLELSKKREQYDDLALVLWHSFGIMPALLQEIVSVYPLLSPPNLTAHASNRVCNALALLQCVASHSETRQLFLSAHIPLFLYPFLNTTSKTRPFEYLRLTSLGVIGALVKQNDNSSVIHFLLSTEIIPLCLRIMETGSELSKTVAIFIVQKILLDETGLTYICHTYERFYAVGTVLSNMVNQLVETQAVRLLKHVVRCYLRLSDNLRAREALRACLPEPLRDQTFSTLLKGDMSTYIPWYATEKPLLIDGIPDHYLALAAPVVAYWSLSLFFHFLDTRDWKVLDKYRLHPSSEVASRNLVSRSTVVYAVFFQHIIQTVLGLYWLTAEAPTRVPNSVAVHRIASTLHTPAELLGLNDPVLLLSVSEFIYWWAIPALQLLLSMFIIDTWQYFLHRAMHVNKFLYRHLHSWHHRLYVPYAFGSLYNHPVEGFFLDTLGTAVAEWCTGLTTRQAMVLFTISTLKTVDDHCGYNFPWDPLQLMSGNNADYHDIHHQIIGIKSNFAQPFFVHWDTLLGTRMTRQDIELRRKGLKNKTN
;
A
#
# COMPACT_ATOMS: atom_id res chain seq x y z
N MET A 1 -41.01 61.53 18.36
CA MET A 1 -39.65 61.70 18.90
C MET A 1 -38.81 60.56 18.33
N ALA A 2 -38.24 60.64 17.12
CA ALA A 2 -37.20 61.53 16.59
C ALA A 2 -35.78 61.14 17.03
N GLY A 3 -34.93 60.87 16.01
CA GLY A 3 -33.48 60.59 16.05
C GLY A 3 -33.09 59.76 14.80
N ASN A 4 -33.03 60.34 13.58
CA ASN A 4 -31.89 61.04 12.92
C ASN A 4 -30.59 60.20 12.91
N TYR A 5 -29.90 59.91 11.80
CA TYR A 5 -29.37 60.76 10.71
C TYR A 5 -29.14 59.90 9.43
N ALA A 6 -29.67 60.27 8.25
CA ALA A 6 -29.07 61.10 7.17
C ALA A 6 -28.04 60.40 6.25
N ARG A 7 -28.46 60.12 5.01
CA ARG A 7 -27.65 59.70 3.85
C ARG A 7 -27.01 60.92 3.17
N SER A 8 -25.74 60.83 2.78
CA SER A 8 -25.08 61.76 1.85
C SER A 8 -24.70 61.05 0.55
N HIS A 9 -25.23 61.53 -0.57
CA HIS A 9 -24.76 61.25 -1.94
C HIS A 9 -23.60 62.19 -2.29
N GLN A 10 -22.58 61.69 -2.99
CA GLN A 10 -21.70 62.51 -3.84
C GLN A 10 -21.43 61.79 -5.18
N PRO A 11 -21.42 62.51 -6.32
CA PRO A 11 -21.06 61.98 -7.63
C PRO A 11 -19.57 62.20 -7.92
N PHE A 12 -18.93 61.26 -8.61
CA PHE A 12 -17.57 61.43 -9.12
C PHE A 12 -17.60 61.59 -10.65
N SER A 13 -17.17 62.76 -11.12
CA SER A 13 -16.75 63.06 -12.47
C SER A 13 -15.26 63.45 -12.46
N GLU A 14 -14.64 63.32 -13.63
CA GLU A 14 -13.34 63.89 -14.07
C GLU A 14 -12.09 62.98 -14.05
N THR A 15 -11.67 62.66 -15.28
CA THR A 15 -10.36 62.18 -15.72
C THR A 15 -9.28 63.27 -15.63
N PRO A 16 -8.02 62.97 -15.28
CA PRO A 16 -6.90 63.89 -15.46
C PRO A 16 -6.00 63.54 -16.67
N PRO A 17 -5.21 64.52 -17.19
CA PRO A 17 -4.63 64.48 -18.54
C PRO A 17 -3.14 64.06 -18.59
N LEU A 18 -2.67 63.75 -19.81
CA LEU A 18 -1.28 63.47 -20.16
C LEU A 18 -0.36 64.70 -20.03
N SER A 19 0.82 64.54 -19.43
CA SER A 19 1.95 65.44 -19.66
C SER A 19 3.34 64.80 -19.45
N THR A 20 4.12 64.80 -20.54
CA THR A 20 5.55 65.15 -20.67
C THR A 20 6.69 64.26 -20.10
N LEU A 21 7.48 63.71 -21.03
CA LEU A 21 8.86 63.19 -20.89
C LEU A 21 9.87 64.26 -20.44
N PRO A 22 11.05 63.87 -19.91
CA PRO A 22 12.30 64.12 -20.65
C PRO A 22 13.41 63.04 -20.57
N HIS A 23 14.12 62.90 -21.70
CA HIS A 23 15.53 62.57 -21.98
C HIS A 23 16.24 61.26 -21.53
N ALA A 24 16.55 60.44 -22.56
CA ALA A 24 17.80 59.75 -22.98
C ALA A 24 18.89 59.36 -21.95
N ILE A 25 19.45 58.12 -22.02
CA ILE A 25 20.75 57.68 -22.65
C ILE A 25 20.92 56.15 -22.31
N PRO A 26 21.73 55.29 -22.99
CA PRO A 26 22.10 55.10 -24.42
C PRO A 26 21.68 53.71 -24.97
N GLN A 27 21.69 53.57 -26.30
CA GLN A 27 21.48 52.30 -27.01
C GLN A 27 22.64 51.32 -26.76
N SER A 28 22.35 50.16 -26.17
CA SER A 28 23.14 48.94 -26.33
C SER A 28 22.47 48.05 -27.38
N GLN A 29 23.24 47.67 -28.38
CA GLN A 29 22.82 46.74 -29.44
C GLN A 29 22.50 45.38 -28.82
N PHE A 30 21.21 45.08 -28.68
CA PHE A 30 20.74 43.70 -28.59
C PHE A 30 20.38 43.24 -29.99
N THR A 31 21.16 42.31 -30.52
CA THR A 31 20.78 41.49 -31.67
C THR A 31 19.49 40.73 -31.32
N PRO A 32 18.41 40.84 -32.11
CA PRO A 32 17.25 40.01 -31.89
C PRO A 32 17.61 38.58 -32.31
N GLY A 33 17.67 37.66 -31.35
CA GLY A 33 17.54 36.25 -31.66
C GLY A 33 16.21 35.99 -32.38
N PRO A 34 16.10 34.94 -33.20
CA PRO A 34 14.88 34.69 -33.97
C PRO A 34 13.69 34.47 -33.01
N ALA A 35 12.68 35.33 -33.13
CA ALA A 35 11.41 35.17 -32.44
C ALA A 35 10.67 33.91 -32.94
N PRO A 36 9.89 33.21 -32.10
CA PRO A 36 9.08 32.08 -32.53
C PRO A 36 7.90 32.61 -33.35
N THR A 37 7.99 32.54 -34.68
CA THR A 37 6.96 33.02 -35.62
C THR A 37 5.71 32.14 -35.67
N THR A 38 5.74 30.96 -35.06
CA THR A 38 4.64 29.98 -35.08
C THR A 38 3.51 30.25 -34.08
N SER A 39 3.78 30.76 -32.87
CA SER A 39 2.73 30.98 -31.85
C SER A 39 1.77 32.14 -32.21
N VAL A 40 2.31 33.25 -32.72
CA VAL A 40 1.52 34.46 -33.05
C VAL A 40 0.47 34.19 -34.15
N GLN A 41 0.77 33.26 -35.07
CA GLN A 41 -0.12 32.93 -36.18
C GLN A 41 -1.24 31.97 -35.77
N GLU A 42 -1.06 31.20 -34.69
CA GLU A 42 -2.09 30.32 -34.11
C GLU A 42 -3.04 31.12 -33.22
N ASP A 43 -2.51 32.05 -32.41
CA ASP A 43 -3.30 32.96 -31.58
C ASP A 43 -4.31 33.77 -32.42
N GLY A 44 -3.85 34.35 -33.54
CA GLY A 44 -4.71 35.12 -34.44
C GLY A 44 -5.89 34.30 -35.03
N LYS A 45 -5.69 32.99 -35.24
CA LYS A 45 -6.76 32.11 -35.73
C LYS A 45 -7.76 31.77 -34.63
N ILE A 46 -7.31 31.58 -33.38
CA ILE A 46 -8.21 31.33 -32.25
C ILE A 46 -9.07 32.55 -31.96
N TYR A 47 -8.49 33.76 -31.93
CA TYR A 47 -9.25 34.99 -31.74
C TYR A 47 -10.27 35.23 -32.85
N GLY A 48 -9.91 34.95 -34.12
CA GLY A 48 -10.86 34.98 -35.24
C GLY A 48 -12.06 34.05 -35.02
N LEU A 49 -11.80 32.80 -34.64
CA LEU A 49 -12.86 31.83 -34.35
C LEU A 49 -13.74 32.24 -33.15
N VAL A 50 -13.16 32.88 -32.13
CA VAL A 50 -13.93 33.40 -30.99
C VAL A 50 -14.86 34.53 -31.43
N ILE A 51 -14.39 35.43 -32.29
CA ILE A 51 -15.23 36.51 -32.87
C ILE A 51 -16.37 35.91 -33.70
N ASP A 52 -16.10 34.86 -34.49
CA ASP A 52 -17.09 34.16 -35.29
C ASP A 52 -18.22 33.52 -34.45
N LEU A 53 -18.05 33.31 -33.14
CA LEU A 53 -19.15 32.86 -32.28
C LEU A 53 -20.27 33.92 -32.15
N LEU A 54 -19.98 35.19 -32.37
CA LEU A 54 -20.98 36.25 -32.25
C LEU A 54 -21.97 36.27 -33.43
N ASP A 55 -21.52 35.95 -34.64
CA ASP A 55 -22.36 35.90 -35.84
C ASP A 55 -23.12 34.56 -35.93
N PRO A 56 -24.48 34.55 -35.90
CA PRO A 56 -25.27 33.34 -36.03
C PRO A 56 -24.96 32.47 -37.25
N ASN A 57 -24.45 33.06 -38.35
CA ASN A 57 -24.15 32.34 -39.59
C ASN A 57 -22.84 31.56 -39.51
N THR A 58 -21.83 32.04 -38.78
CA THR A 58 -20.51 31.41 -38.67
C THR A 58 -20.34 30.64 -37.36
N ARG A 59 -21.18 30.93 -36.35
CA ARG A 59 -21.14 30.34 -35.00
C ARG A 59 -21.06 28.83 -34.99
N GLU A 60 -21.83 28.13 -35.81
CA GLU A 60 -21.83 26.66 -35.80
C GLU A 60 -20.48 26.06 -36.19
N SER A 61 -19.85 26.61 -37.23
CA SER A 61 -18.51 26.20 -37.66
C SER A 61 -17.47 26.56 -36.61
N ALA A 62 -17.59 27.75 -36.01
CA ALA A 62 -16.69 28.21 -34.95
C ALA A 62 -16.78 27.32 -33.69
N LEU A 63 -17.98 26.94 -33.26
CA LEU A 63 -18.20 26.02 -32.14
C LEU A 63 -17.49 24.68 -32.39
N LEU A 64 -17.65 24.11 -33.58
CA LEU A 64 -17.02 22.84 -33.93
C LEU A 64 -15.48 22.95 -33.86
N GLU A 65 -14.90 23.95 -34.49
CA GLU A 65 -13.44 24.11 -34.55
C GLU A 65 -12.83 24.46 -33.19
N LEU A 66 -13.45 25.34 -32.41
CA LEU A 66 -12.98 25.66 -31.06
C LEU A 66 -13.10 24.46 -30.12
N SER A 67 -14.18 23.67 -30.22
CA SER A 67 -14.36 22.49 -29.36
C SER A 67 -13.28 21.43 -29.58
N LYS A 68 -12.76 21.28 -30.80
CA LYS A 68 -11.63 20.37 -31.12
C LYS A 68 -10.30 20.88 -30.57
N LYS A 69 -10.12 22.20 -30.50
CA LYS A 69 -8.87 22.84 -30.07
C LYS A 69 -8.80 23.14 -28.57
N ARG A 70 -9.86 22.87 -27.81
CA ARG A 70 -9.97 23.20 -26.38
C ARG A 70 -8.88 22.62 -25.47
N GLU A 71 -8.22 21.54 -25.89
CA GLU A 71 -7.14 20.88 -25.14
C GLU A 71 -5.75 21.32 -25.58
N GLN A 72 -5.65 22.08 -26.69
CA GLN A 72 -4.39 22.55 -27.28
C GLN A 72 -4.06 23.99 -26.88
N TYR A 73 -5.04 24.73 -26.35
CA TYR A 73 -4.89 26.14 -26.01
C TYR A 73 -5.27 26.37 -24.55
N ASP A 74 -4.26 26.46 -23.69
CA ASP A 74 -4.43 26.53 -22.23
C ASP A 74 -5.24 27.75 -21.79
N ASP A 75 -5.07 28.90 -22.48
CA ASP A 75 -5.74 30.16 -22.16
C ASP A 75 -7.15 30.30 -22.75
N LEU A 76 -7.68 29.27 -23.42
CA LEU A 76 -8.97 29.37 -24.13
C LEU A 76 -10.11 29.76 -23.17
N ALA A 77 -10.09 29.23 -21.95
CA ALA A 77 -11.09 29.52 -20.93
C ALA A 77 -11.13 31.01 -20.56
N LEU A 78 -9.96 31.66 -20.46
CA LEU A 78 -9.83 33.08 -20.17
C LEU A 78 -10.34 33.91 -21.34
N VAL A 79 -9.93 33.56 -22.56
CA VAL A 79 -10.36 34.25 -23.78
C VAL A 79 -11.88 34.17 -23.95
N LEU A 80 -12.48 32.99 -23.78
CA LEU A 80 -13.92 32.81 -23.89
C LEU A 80 -14.70 33.60 -22.84
N TRP A 81 -14.20 33.66 -21.61
CA TRP A 81 -14.89 34.36 -20.53
C TRP A 81 -14.82 35.88 -20.66
N HIS A 82 -13.63 36.41 -20.99
CA HIS A 82 -13.37 37.85 -21.02
C HIS A 82 -13.71 38.51 -22.36
N SER A 83 -13.95 37.73 -23.42
CA SER A 83 -14.41 38.25 -24.70
C SER A 83 -15.88 38.69 -24.64
N PHE A 84 -16.15 39.88 -25.17
CA PHE A 84 -17.49 40.48 -25.16
C PHE A 84 -18.51 39.59 -25.89
N GLY A 85 -19.65 39.31 -25.24
CA GLY A 85 -20.80 38.63 -25.85
C GLY A 85 -20.68 37.11 -26.02
N ILE A 86 -19.52 36.51 -25.73
CA ILE A 86 -19.29 35.07 -25.95
C ILE A 86 -20.07 34.20 -24.98
N MET A 87 -20.01 34.46 -23.67
CA MET A 87 -20.76 33.68 -22.68
C MET A 87 -22.29 33.72 -22.92
N PRO A 88 -22.92 34.89 -23.20
CA PRO A 88 -24.30 34.94 -23.66
C PRO A 88 -24.59 34.16 -24.95
N ALA A 89 -23.69 34.19 -25.94
CA ALA A 89 -23.86 33.41 -27.17
C ALA A 89 -23.85 31.90 -26.90
N LEU A 90 -22.95 31.41 -26.03
CA LEU A 90 -22.93 30.00 -25.59
C LEU A 90 -24.21 29.61 -24.83
N LEU A 91 -24.72 30.49 -23.97
CA LEU A 91 -25.99 30.27 -23.26
C LEU A 91 -27.19 30.27 -24.22
N GLN A 92 -27.15 31.10 -25.28
CA GLN A 92 -28.19 31.11 -26.32
C GLN A 92 -28.28 29.75 -27.04
N GLU A 93 -27.15 29.09 -27.29
CA GLU A 93 -27.12 27.74 -27.88
C GLU A 93 -27.71 26.67 -26.95
N ILE A 94 -27.66 26.86 -25.62
CA ILE A 94 -28.33 25.99 -24.66
C ILE A 94 -29.84 26.21 -24.70
N VAL A 95 -30.27 27.46 -24.58
CA VAL A 95 -31.70 27.82 -24.45
C VAL A 95 -32.46 27.52 -25.75
N SER A 96 -31.82 27.62 -26.92
CA SER A 96 -32.45 27.29 -28.21
C SER A 96 -32.88 25.82 -28.30
N VAL A 97 -32.29 24.94 -27.49
CA VAL A 97 -32.61 23.50 -27.46
C VAL A 97 -33.76 23.18 -26.51
N TYR A 98 -34.13 24.06 -25.56
CA TYR A 98 -35.19 23.79 -24.58
C TYR A 98 -36.53 23.37 -25.18
N PRO A 99 -37.04 24.00 -26.25
CA PRO A 99 -38.30 23.58 -26.88
C PRO A 99 -38.25 22.17 -27.47
N LEU A 100 -37.06 21.62 -27.74
CA LEU A 100 -36.86 20.30 -28.32
C LEU A 100 -36.76 19.17 -27.27
N LEU A 101 -36.77 19.51 -25.98
CA LEU A 101 -36.65 18.55 -24.88
C LEU A 101 -37.99 17.88 -24.54
N SER A 102 -39.10 18.62 -24.66
CA SER A 102 -40.45 18.15 -24.35
C SER A 102 -41.48 18.80 -25.30
N PRO A 103 -42.08 18.04 -26.23
CA PRO A 103 -41.84 16.63 -26.55
C PRO A 103 -40.41 16.38 -27.10
N PRO A 104 -39.88 15.14 -27.01
CA PRO A 104 -38.47 14.86 -27.29
C PRO A 104 -38.14 14.83 -28.79
N ASN A 105 -38.01 16.00 -29.41
CA ASN A 105 -37.78 16.21 -30.84
C ASN A 105 -36.32 16.56 -31.20
N LEU A 106 -35.39 16.36 -30.27
CA LEU A 106 -33.97 16.69 -30.47
C LEU A 106 -33.33 15.82 -31.57
N THR A 107 -32.86 16.48 -32.63
CA THR A 107 -32.14 15.84 -33.74
C THR A 107 -30.66 15.63 -33.40
N ALA A 108 -30.00 14.70 -34.11
CA ALA A 108 -28.56 14.48 -33.93
C ALA A 108 -27.72 15.73 -34.24
N HIS A 109 -28.10 16.48 -35.27
CA HIS A 109 -27.42 17.71 -35.66
C HIS A 109 -27.53 18.79 -34.56
N ALA A 110 -28.74 19.06 -34.06
CA ALA A 110 -28.96 20.02 -32.99
C ALA A 110 -28.23 19.61 -31.69
N SER A 111 -28.24 18.32 -31.34
CA SER A 111 -27.50 17.77 -30.22
C SER A 111 -25.98 17.98 -30.36
N ASN A 112 -25.40 17.68 -31.52
CA ASN A 112 -23.97 17.89 -31.75
C ASN A 112 -23.57 19.37 -31.63
N ARG A 113 -24.39 20.27 -32.20
CA ARG A 113 -24.16 21.72 -32.15
C ARG A 113 -24.13 22.25 -30.71
N VAL A 114 -25.14 21.92 -29.90
CA VAL A 114 -25.14 22.35 -28.48
C VAL A 114 -24.06 21.66 -27.67
N CYS A 115 -23.71 20.40 -27.95
CA CYS A 115 -22.62 19.72 -27.28
C CYS A 115 -21.24 20.37 -27.54
N ASN A 116 -21.03 20.96 -28.72
CA ASN A 116 -19.83 21.77 -28.98
C ASN A 116 -19.80 23.01 -28.08
N ALA A 117 -20.94 23.68 -27.86
CA ALA A 117 -21.02 24.79 -26.91
C ALA A 117 -20.78 24.33 -25.46
N LEU A 118 -21.37 23.19 -25.05
CA LEU A 118 -21.14 22.59 -23.73
C LEU A 118 -19.67 22.22 -23.51
N ALA A 119 -18.97 21.75 -24.55
CA ALA A 119 -17.53 21.47 -24.49
C ALA A 119 -16.70 22.73 -24.18
N LEU A 120 -17.07 23.88 -24.73
CA LEU A 120 -16.42 25.16 -24.41
C LEU A 120 -16.75 25.61 -22.98
N LEU A 121 -18.00 25.44 -22.54
CA LEU A 121 -18.38 25.71 -21.15
C LEU A 121 -17.66 24.78 -20.16
N GLN A 122 -17.38 23.54 -20.55
CA GLN A 122 -16.56 22.62 -19.77
C GLN A 122 -15.12 23.13 -19.60
N CYS A 123 -14.53 23.71 -20.65
CA CYS A 123 -13.22 24.35 -20.60
C CYS A 123 -13.22 25.51 -19.59
N VAL A 124 -14.21 26.40 -19.68
CA VAL A 124 -14.39 27.52 -18.73
C VAL A 124 -14.59 27.01 -17.29
N ALA A 125 -15.42 25.99 -17.09
CA ALA A 125 -15.67 25.40 -15.77
C ALA A 125 -14.41 24.75 -15.15
N SER A 126 -13.48 24.27 -15.99
CA SER A 126 -12.27 23.57 -15.56
C SER A 126 -11.10 24.47 -15.19
N HIS A 127 -11.11 25.73 -15.63
CA HIS A 127 -10.01 26.68 -15.42
C HIS A 127 -10.10 27.34 -14.04
N SER A 128 -8.96 27.48 -13.35
CA SER A 128 -8.90 27.97 -11.97
C SER A 128 -9.51 29.36 -11.78
N GLU A 129 -9.24 30.28 -12.70
CA GLU A 129 -9.66 31.70 -12.60
C GLU A 129 -11.14 31.93 -12.96
N THR A 130 -11.68 31.22 -13.96
CA THR A 130 -13.04 31.46 -14.46
C THR A 130 -14.08 30.58 -13.79
N ARG A 131 -13.68 29.48 -13.14
CA ARG A 131 -14.57 28.55 -12.43
C ARG A 131 -15.47 29.22 -11.39
N GLN A 132 -14.92 30.09 -10.53
CA GLN A 132 -15.73 30.77 -9.51
C GLN A 132 -16.69 31.78 -10.15
N LEU A 133 -16.26 32.44 -11.23
CA LEU A 133 -17.10 33.35 -12.00
C LEU A 133 -18.24 32.59 -12.68
N PHE A 134 -17.94 31.44 -13.28
CA PHE A 134 -18.91 30.52 -13.88
C PHE A 134 -19.97 30.05 -12.88
N LEU A 135 -19.54 29.72 -11.65
CA LEU A 135 -20.43 29.35 -10.55
C LEU A 135 -21.30 30.53 -10.11
N SER A 136 -20.71 31.71 -9.92
CA SER A 136 -21.43 32.92 -9.50
C SER A 136 -22.47 33.39 -10.51
N ALA A 137 -22.25 33.11 -11.80
CA ALA A 137 -23.20 33.37 -12.87
C ALA A 137 -24.33 32.33 -12.95
N HIS A 138 -24.36 31.33 -12.06
CA HIS A 138 -25.37 30.28 -12.01
C HIS A 138 -25.55 29.50 -13.32
N ILE A 139 -24.51 29.47 -14.18
CA ILE A 139 -24.52 28.77 -15.47
C ILE A 139 -24.88 27.27 -15.35
N PRO A 140 -24.44 26.53 -14.31
CA PRO A 140 -24.82 25.12 -14.16
C PRO A 140 -26.34 24.86 -14.17
N LEU A 141 -27.16 25.81 -13.72
CA LEU A 141 -28.62 25.65 -13.67
C LEU A 141 -29.24 25.52 -15.06
N PHE A 142 -28.63 26.12 -16.08
CA PHE A 142 -29.08 25.99 -17.47
C PHE A 142 -28.91 24.57 -18.02
N LEU A 143 -28.12 23.73 -17.36
CA LEU A 143 -27.86 22.35 -17.78
C LEU A 143 -28.84 21.34 -17.15
N TYR A 144 -29.56 21.73 -16.10
CA TYR A 144 -30.44 20.81 -15.38
C TYR A 144 -31.62 20.31 -16.22
N PRO A 145 -32.25 21.12 -17.09
CA PRO A 145 -33.25 20.60 -18.03
C PRO A 145 -32.71 19.48 -18.91
N PHE A 146 -31.44 19.53 -19.33
CA PHE A 146 -30.80 18.48 -20.11
C PHE A 146 -30.63 17.19 -19.30
N LEU A 147 -30.14 17.31 -18.07
CA LEU A 147 -30.02 16.19 -17.12
C LEU A 147 -31.38 15.61 -16.70
N ASN A 148 -32.46 16.38 -16.88
CA ASN A 148 -33.82 15.94 -16.58
C ASN A 148 -34.49 15.09 -17.64
N THR A 149 -33.92 15.03 -18.85
CA THR A 149 -34.47 14.25 -19.95
C THR A 149 -34.38 12.74 -19.72
N THR A 150 -35.40 11.99 -20.15
CA THR A 150 -35.48 10.52 -19.99
C THR A 150 -35.39 9.75 -21.30
N SER A 151 -35.44 10.45 -22.45
CA SER A 151 -35.33 9.82 -23.77
C SER A 151 -33.97 9.12 -23.92
N LYS A 152 -34.00 7.87 -24.40
CA LYS A 152 -32.81 7.01 -24.60
C LYS A 152 -32.21 7.10 -26.01
N THR A 153 -32.70 8.01 -26.85
CA THR A 153 -32.11 8.17 -28.19
C THR A 153 -30.69 8.74 -28.09
N ARG A 154 -29.83 8.39 -29.05
CA ARG A 154 -28.42 8.83 -29.07
C ARG A 154 -28.22 10.35 -28.87
N PRO A 155 -29.03 11.25 -29.49
CA PRO A 155 -28.92 12.69 -29.25
C PRO A 155 -29.11 13.09 -27.78
N PHE A 156 -30.08 12.47 -27.08
CA PHE A 156 -30.35 12.78 -25.68
C PHE A 156 -29.31 12.17 -24.73
N GLU A 157 -28.82 10.96 -25.00
CA GLU A 157 -27.70 10.37 -24.23
C GLU A 157 -26.43 11.23 -24.36
N TYR A 158 -26.11 11.67 -25.57
CA TYR A 158 -24.94 12.52 -25.81
C TYR A 158 -25.06 13.89 -25.13
N LEU A 159 -26.27 14.48 -25.17
CA LEU A 159 -26.58 15.73 -24.48
C LEU A 159 -26.39 15.61 -22.96
N ARG A 160 -26.92 14.56 -22.34
CA ARG A 160 -26.76 14.30 -20.89
C ARG A 160 -25.30 14.07 -20.52
N LEU A 161 -24.58 13.24 -21.27
CA LEU A 161 -23.17 12.94 -20.99
C LEU A 161 -22.31 14.21 -21.04
N THR A 162 -22.51 15.06 -22.07
CA THR A 162 -21.74 16.29 -22.23
C THR A 162 -22.09 17.30 -21.12
N SER A 163 -23.37 17.39 -20.74
CA SER A 163 -23.82 18.24 -19.62
C SER A 163 -23.22 17.79 -18.28
N LEU A 164 -23.19 16.47 -18.02
CA LEU A 164 -22.51 15.90 -16.85
C LEU A 164 -21.00 16.17 -16.88
N GLY A 165 -20.38 16.20 -18.06
CA GLY A 165 -18.97 16.56 -18.22
C GLY A 165 -18.64 17.95 -17.69
N VAL A 166 -19.52 18.94 -17.90
CA VAL A 166 -19.38 20.30 -17.35
C VAL A 166 -19.45 20.28 -15.83
N ILE A 167 -20.46 19.61 -15.25
CA ILE A 167 -20.59 19.48 -13.78
C ILE A 167 -19.42 18.71 -13.17
N GLY A 168 -18.99 17.63 -13.84
CA GLY A 168 -17.83 16.83 -13.47
C GLY A 168 -16.54 17.64 -13.43
N ALA A 169 -16.34 18.56 -14.37
CA ALA A 169 -15.19 19.46 -14.38
C ALA A 169 -15.17 20.40 -13.17
N LEU A 170 -16.33 20.95 -12.76
CA LEU A 170 -16.44 21.82 -11.59
C LEU A 170 -16.01 21.12 -10.30
N VAL A 171 -16.42 19.86 -10.11
CA VAL A 171 -16.14 19.09 -8.88
C VAL A 171 -14.77 18.39 -8.90
N LYS A 172 -14.05 18.40 -10.02
CA LYS A 172 -12.78 17.67 -10.18
C LYS A 172 -11.64 18.26 -9.34
N GLN A 173 -11.57 19.59 -9.25
CA GLN A 173 -10.49 20.29 -8.56
C GLN A 173 -10.49 20.08 -7.04
N ASN A 174 -9.34 20.27 -6.39
CA ASN A 174 -9.14 19.97 -4.97
C ASN A 174 -9.80 20.99 -4.03
N ASP A 175 -9.95 22.25 -4.46
CA ASP A 175 -10.65 23.30 -3.71
C ASP A 175 -12.07 23.49 -4.27
N ASN A 176 -13.01 22.66 -3.84
CA ASN A 176 -14.36 22.58 -4.40
C ASN A 176 -15.48 22.82 -3.37
N SER A 177 -15.18 23.22 -2.13
CA SER A 177 -16.20 23.37 -1.08
C SER A 177 -17.32 24.36 -1.46
N SER A 178 -16.98 25.47 -2.12
CA SER A 178 -17.97 26.44 -2.63
C SER A 178 -18.86 25.84 -3.73
N VAL A 179 -18.26 25.03 -4.62
CA VAL A 179 -18.96 24.30 -5.69
C VAL A 179 -19.90 23.26 -5.09
N ILE A 180 -19.44 22.48 -4.11
CA ILE A 180 -20.26 21.48 -3.43
C ILE A 180 -21.45 22.14 -2.74
N HIS A 181 -21.22 23.23 -2.00
CA HIS A 181 -22.30 23.97 -1.34
C HIS A 181 -23.36 24.46 -2.34
N PHE A 182 -22.93 25.05 -3.47
CA PHE A 182 -23.84 25.46 -4.54
C PHE A 182 -24.64 24.27 -5.10
N LEU A 183 -23.97 23.16 -5.42
CA LEU A 183 -24.63 21.97 -5.98
C LEU A 183 -25.64 21.33 -5.03
N LEU A 184 -25.38 21.38 -3.72
CA LEU A 184 -26.31 20.92 -2.68
C LEU A 184 -27.55 21.81 -2.58
N SER A 185 -27.40 23.13 -2.75
CA SER A 185 -28.53 24.07 -2.71
C SER A 185 -29.43 24.01 -3.94
N THR A 186 -29.00 23.32 -5.00
CA THR A 186 -29.68 23.27 -6.30
C THR A 186 -30.17 21.85 -6.68
N GLU A 187 -30.15 20.90 -5.74
CA GLU A 187 -30.71 19.55 -5.92
C GLU A 187 -30.04 18.72 -7.05
N ILE A 188 -28.71 18.79 -7.21
CA ILE A 188 -28.01 17.94 -8.21
C ILE A 188 -28.12 16.44 -7.91
N ILE A 189 -28.23 16.06 -6.62
CA ILE A 189 -28.16 14.67 -6.18
C ILE A 189 -29.28 13.82 -6.81
N PRO A 190 -30.58 14.20 -6.71
CA PRO A 190 -31.66 13.47 -7.39
C PRO A 190 -31.43 13.27 -8.89
N LEU A 191 -30.89 14.28 -9.59
CA LEU A 191 -30.59 14.19 -11.02
C LEU A 191 -29.50 13.15 -11.30
N CYS A 192 -28.40 13.17 -10.53
CA CYS A 192 -27.34 12.18 -10.64
C CYS A 192 -27.82 10.78 -10.31
N LEU A 193 -28.62 10.60 -9.26
CA LEU A 193 -29.16 9.30 -8.84
C LEU A 193 -30.03 8.65 -9.94
N ARG A 194 -30.91 9.44 -10.58
CA ARG A 194 -31.71 8.92 -11.71
C ARG A 194 -30.83 8.50 -12.90
N ILE A 195 -29.79 9.27 -13.23
CA ILE A 195 -28.86 8.91 -14.32
C ILE A 195 -28.04 7.67 -13.95
N MET A 196 -27.61 7.54 -12.69
CA MET A 196 -26.93 6.36 -12.16
C MET A 196 -27.79 5.09 -12.27
N GLU A 197 -29.11 5.22 -12.16
CA GLU A 197 -30.04 4.10 -12.28
C GLU A 197 -30.30 3.72 -13.75
N THR A 198 -30.66 4.68 -14.61
CA THR A 198 -31.21 4.38 -15.95
C THR A 198 -30.34 4.80 -17.14
N GLY A 199 -29.24 5.51 -16.93
CA GLY A 199 -28.38 6.05 -18.00
C GLY A 199 -27.47 5.03 -18.68
N SER A 200 -26.78 5.44 -19.74
CA SER A 200 -25.68 4.69 -20.34
C SER A 200 -24.52 4.49 -19.36
N GLU A 201 -23.68 3.47 -19.57
CA GLU A 201 -22.52 3.17 -18.70
C GLU A 201 -21.58 4.38 -18.51
N LEU A 202 -21.32 5.13 -19.58
CA LEU A 202 -20.53 6.37 -19.52
C LEU A 202 -21.22 7.45 -18.67
N SER A 203 -22.52 7.65 -18.86
CA SER A 203 -23.28 8.63 -18.07
C SER A 203 -23.36 8.23 -16.59
N LYS A 204 -23.55 6.94 -16.31
CA LYS A 204 -23.49 6.38 -14.95
C LYS A 204 -22.13 6.67 -14.32
N THR A 205 -21.04 6.51 -15.06
CA THR A 205 -19.66 6.73 -14.59
C THR A 205 -19.42 8.18 -14.19
N VAL A 206 -19.86 9.14 -15.01
CA VAL A 206 -19.70 10.56 -14.67
C VAL A 206 -20.64 10.97 -13.54
N ALA A 207 -21.88 10.49 -13.52
CA ALA A 207 -22.85 10.80 -12.48
C ALA A 207 -22.39 10.29 -11.09
N ILE A 208 -21.91 9.04 -11.01
CA ILE A 208 -21.37 8.51 -9.74
C ILE A 208 -20.07 9.21 -9.34
N PHE A 209 -19.24 9.63 -10.28
CA PHE A 209 -18.06 10.44 -9.97
C PHE A 209 -18.43 11.77 -9.31
N ILE A 210 -19.48 12.44 -9.78
CA ILE A 210 -20.01 13.68 -9.17
C ILE A 210 -20.52 13.40 -7.75
N VAL A 211 -21.35 12.36 -7.57
CA VAL A 211 -21.85 11.97 -6.24
C VAL A 211 -20.71 11.59 -5.29
N GLN A 212 -19.68 10.89 -5.78
CA GLN A 212 -18.50 10.56 -5.00
C GLN A 212 -17.76 11.83 -4.55
N LYS A 213 -17.58 12.81 -5.43
CA LYS A 213 -16.93 14.09 -5.06
C LYS A 213 -17.73 14.87 -4.03
N ILE A 214 -19.06 14.84 -4.10
CA ILE A 214 -19.94 15.41 -3.06
C ILE A 214 -19.75 14.66 -1.74
N LEU A 215 -19.73 13.32 -1.75
CA LEU A 215 -19.54 12.52 -0.53
C LEU A 215 -18.16 12.73 0.12
N LEU A 216 -17.12 12.99 -0.66
CA LEU A 216 -15.78 13.24 -0.13
C LEU A 216 -15.72 14.53 0.70
N ASP A 217 -16.55 15.53 0.38
CA ASP A 217 -16.69 16.74 1.18
C ASP A 217 -17.52 16.48 2.46
N GLU A 218 -17.13 17.10 3.57
CA GLU A 218 -17.80 16.94 4.87
C GLU A 218 -19.26 17.48 4.86
N THR A 219 -19.50 18.59 4.15
CA THR A 219 -20.84 19.17 4.01
C THR A 219 -21.73 18.24 3.21
N GLY A 220 -21.21 17.68 2.11
CA GLY A 220 -21.92 16.72 1.27
C GLY A 220 -22.23 15.40 1.98
N LEU A 221 -21.27 14.82 2.70
CA LEU A 221 -21.51 13.63 3.52
C LEU A 221 -22.59 13.88 4.57
N THR A 222 -22.49 15.00 5.29
CA THR A 222 -23.47 15.37 6.31
C THR A 222 -24.85 15.58 5.70
N TYR A 223 -24.95 16.25 4.55
CA TYR A 223 -26.21 16.47 3.85
C TYR A 223 -26.93 15.17 3.46
N ILE A 224 -26.18 14.21 2.89
CA ILE A 224 -26.72 12.91 2.45
C ILE A 224 -27.14 12.07 3.66
N CYS A 225 -26.32 12.05 4.72
CA CYS A 225 -26.59 11.29 5.94
C CYS A 225 -27.51 12.03 6.94
N HIS A 226 -28.03 13.20 6.57
CA HIS A 226 -28.82 14.05 7.47
C HIS A 226 -30.17 13.40 7.82
N THR A 227 -30.87 12.90 6.79
CA THR A 227 -32.17 12.22 6.94
C THR A 227 -32.07 10.78 6.45
N TYR A 228 -32.93 9.93 7.00
CA TYR A 228 -33.03 8.54 6.57
C TYR A 228 -33.40 8.44 5.08
N GLU A 229 -34.31 9.29 4.60
CA GLU A 229 -34.76 9.29 3.20
C GLU A 229 -33.63 9.58 2.21
N ARG A 230 -32.77 10.57 2.49
CA ARG A 230 -31.64 10.92 1.62
C ARG A 230 -30.60 9.81 1.58
N PHE A 231 -30.25 9.26 2.74
CA PHE A 231 -29.34 8.12 2.85
C PHE A 231 -29.90 6.90 2.09
N TYR A 232 -31.19 6.59 2.31
CA TYR A 232 -31.85 5.45 1.69
C TYR A 232 -31.95 5.58 0.16
N ALA A 233 -32.22 6.78 -0.36
CA ALA A 233 -32.23 7.04 -1.79
C ALA A 233 -30.86 6.76 -2.44
N VAL A 234 -29.77 7.25 -1.85
CA VAL A 234 -28.41 6.98 -2.34
C VAL A 234 -28.05 5.49 -2.19
N GLY A 235 -28.33 4.90 -1.03
CA GLY A 235 -28.03 3.49 -0.75
C GLY A 235 -28.76 2.53 -1.70
N THR A 236 -30.03 2.79 -2.00
CA THR A 236 -30.82 1.95 -2.93
C THR A 236 -30.24 1.97 -4.34
N VAL A 237 -29.90 3.16 -4.86
CA VAL A 237 -29.30 3.29 -6.20
C VAL A 237 -27.93 2.62 -6.25
N LEU A 238 -27.08 2.81 -5.24
CA LEU A 238 -25.78 2.14 -5.16
C LEU A 238 -25.93 0.61 -5.10
N SER A 239 -26.92 0.10 -4.35
CA SER A 239 -27.22 -1.33 -4.27
C SER A 239 -27.66 -1.89 -5.62
N ASN A 240 -28.58 -1.20 -6.32
CA ASN A 240 -28.99 -1.56 -7.67
C ASN A 240 -27.81 -1.58 -8.66
N MET A 241 -26.88 -0.62 -8.55
CA MET A 241 -25.66 -0.61 -9.35
C MET A 241 -24.75 -1.81 -9.04
N VAL A 242 -24.56 -2.18 -7.77
CA VAL A 242 -23.78 -3.37 -7.40
C VAL A 242 -24.35 -4.62 -8.07
N ASN A 243 -25.66 -4.80 -8.01
CA ASN A 243 -26.32 -5.97 -8.61
C ASN A 243 -26.12 -6.00 -10.13
N GLN A 244 -26.20 -4.86 -10.81
CA GLN A 244 -25.89 -4.75 -12.25
C GLN A 244 -24.41 -4.99 -12.57
N LEU A 245 -23.50 -4.69 -11.64
CA LEU A 245 -22.06 -4.87 -11.82
C LEU A 245 -21.62 -6.33 -11.77
N VAL A 246 -22.41 -7.21 -11.16
CA VAL A 246 -22.18 -8.66 -11.19
C VAL A 246 -22.20 -9.17 -12.63
N GLU A 247 -23.09 -8.66 -13.47
CA GLU A 247 -23.20 -9.07 -14.88
C GLU A 247 -22.28 -8.26 -15.79
N THR A 248 -22.26 -6.93 -15.65
CA THR A 248 -21.54 -6.05 -16.56
C THR A 248 -20.02 -6.05 -16.33
N GLN A 249 -19.56 -6.43 -15.12
CA GLN A 249 -18.15 -6.48 -14.74
C GLN A 249 -17.40 -5.16 -15.00
N ALA A 250 -18.11 -4.02 -14.98
CA ALA A 250 -17.57 -2.71 -15.30
C ALA A 250 -16.71 -2.16 -14.13
N VAL A 251 -15.40 -2.46 -14.16
CA VAL A 251 -14.44 -2.16 -13.08
C VAL A 251 -14.42 -0.68 -12.68
N ARG A 252 -14.51 0.25 -13.65
CA ARG A 252 -14.50 1.70 -13.37
C ARG A 252 -15.70 2.12 -12.53
N LEU A 253 -16.88 1.60 -12.82
CA LEU A 253 -18.09 1.87 -12.05
C LEU A 253 -18.01 1.25 -10.66
N LEU A 254 -17.56 0.00 -10.55
CA LEU A 254 -17.36 -0.69 -9.27
C LEU A 254 -16.44 0.12 -8.34
N LYS A 255 -15.35 0.66 -8.87
CA LYS A 255 -14.41 1.52 -8.15
C LYS A 255 -15.06 2.77 -7.55
N HIS A 256 -15.97 3.41 -8.27
CA HIS A 256 -16.70 4.57 -7.76
C HIS A 256 -17.74 4.16 -6.70
N VAL A 257 -18.45 3.05 -6.93
CA VAL A 257 -19.43 2.50 -5.98
C VAL A 257 -18.78 2.16 -4.65
N VAL A 258 -17.65 1.42 -4.66
CA VAL A 258 -16.90 1.05 -3.46
C VAL A 258 -16.43 2.29 -2.70
N ARG A 259 -15.91 3.31 -3.40
CA ARG A 259 -15.49 4.57 -2.75
C ARG A 259 -16.65 5.32 -2.12
N CYS A 260 -17.84 5.30 -2.72
CA CYS A 260 -19.04 5.90 -2.12
C CYS A 260 -19.44 5.17 -0.83
N TYR A 261 -19.48 3.83 -0.83
CA TYR A 261 -19.77 3.04 0.38
C TYR A 261 -18.73 3.25 1.48
N LEU A 262 -17.44 3.28 1.12
CA LEU A 262 -16.36 3.56 2.06
C LEU A 262 -16.55 4.92 2.73
N ARG A 263 -16.80 5.97 1.94
CA ARG A 263 -17.01 7.32 2.47
C ARG A 263 -18.29 7.45 3.29
N LEU A 264 -19.38 6.77 2.90
CA LEU A 264 -20.60 6.70 3.71
C LEU A 264 -20.34 6.04 5.07
N SER A 265 -19.42 5.08 5.15
CA SER A 265 -19.09 4.39 6.40
C SER A 265 -18.35 5.25 7.43
N ASP A 266 -17.82 6.41 7.03
CA ASP A 266 -17.22 7.37 7.94
C ASP A 266 -18.27 8.03 8.85
N ASN A 267 -19.52 8.14 8.39
CA ASN A 267 -20.62 8.67 9.21
C ASN A 267 -21.18 7.57 10.12
N LEU A 268 -21.23 7.84 11.43
CA LEU A 268 -21.66 6.85 12.44
C LEU A 268 -23.07 6.27 12.17
N ARG A 269 -24.04 7.10 11.79
CA ARG A 269 -25.43 6.66 11.53
C ARG A 269 -25.52 5.82 10.27
N ALA A 270 -24.86 6.26 9.19
CA ALA A 270 -24.80 5.52 7.94
C ALA A 270 -24.08 4.19 8.12
N ARG A 271 -22.99 4.14 8.90
CA ARG A 271 -22.25 2.91 9.21
C ARG A 271 -23.12 1.87 9.91
N GLU A 272 -23.94 2.29 10.86
CA GLU A 272 -24.89 1.38 11.53
C GLU A 272 -25.94 0.83 10.55
N ALA A 273 -26.49 1.68 9.69
CA ALA A 273 -27.44 1.24 8.66
C ALA A 273 -26.79 0.29 7.63
N LEU A 274 -25.56 0.59 7.18
CA LEU A 274 -24.80 -0.21 6.23
C LEU A 274 -24.51 -1.63 6.74
N ARG A 275 -24.40 -1.85 8.05
CA ARG A 275 -24.27 -3.23 8.58
C ARG A 275 -25.46 -4.12 8.21
N ALA A 276 -26.65 -3.53 8.07
CA ALA A 276 -27.87 -4.26 7.73
C ALA A 276 -28.17 -4.28 6.23
N CYS A 277 -27.75 -3.24 5.47
CA CYS A 277 -28.14 -3.08 4.07
C CYS A 277 -27.00 -3.12 3.03
N LEU A 278 -25.75 -3.40 3.43
CA LEU A 278 -24.64 -3.55 2.47
C LEU A 278 -24.90 -4.74 1.53
N PRO A 279 -24.82 -4.56 0.19
CA PRO A 279 -25.07 -5.62 -0.78
C PRO A 279 -24.17 -6.84 -0.59
N GLU A 280 -24.74 -8.04 -0.71
CA GLU A 280 -24.02 -9.31 -0.58
C GLU A 280 -22.82 -9.46 -1.54
N PRO A 281 -22.89 -9.03 -2.83
CA PRO A 281 -21.74 -9.14 -3.74
C PRO A 281 -20.50 -8.32 -3.32
N LEU A 282 -20.66 -7.34 -2.42
CA LEU A 282 -19.54 -6.59 -1.83
C LEU A 282 -18.98 -7.25 -0.55
N ARG A 283 -19.69 -8.24 0.00
CA ARG A 283 -19.32 -8.96 1.23
C ARG A 283 -18.70 -10.32 0.95
N ASP A 284 -18.99 -10.90 -0.21
CA ASP A 284 -18.47 -12.20 -0.64
C ASP A 284 -17.26 -12.03 -1.60
N GLN A 285 -16.91 -13.10 -2.31
CA GLN A 285 -15.79 -13.12 -3.24
C GLN A 285 -16.17 -12.74 -4.69
N THR A 286 -17.39 -12.23 -4.95
CA THR A 286 -17.91 -11.97 -6.30
C THR A 286 -17.00 -11.07 -7.14
N PHE A 287 -16.49 -9.98 -6.56
CA PHE A 287 -15.60 -9.04 -7.28
C PHE A 287 -14.11 -9.29 -7.04
N SER A 288 -13.73 -10.37 -6.36
CA SER A 288 -12.34 -10.63 -5.96
C SER A 288 -11.39 -10.76 -7.15
N THR A 289 -11.84 -11.33 -8.27
CA THR A 289 -11.04 -11.47 -9.50
C THR A 289 -10.88 -10.15 -10.24
N LEU A 290 -11.91 -9.30 -10.25
CA LEU A 290 -11.89 -7.98 -10.89
C LEU A 290 -11.00 -6.99 -10.15
N LEU A 291 -10.96 -7.06 -8.82
CA LEU A 291 -10.20 -6.14 -7.97
C LEU A 291 -8.72 -6.53 -7.83
N LYS A 292 -8.33 -7.76 -8.20
CA LYS A 292 -6.93 -8.23 -8.18
C LYS A 292 -6.00 -7.44 -9.11
N GLY A 293 -6.54 -6.82 -10.17
CA GLY A 293 -5.73 -6.15 -11.19
C GLY A 293 -5.47 -4.66 -10.98
N ASP A 294 -6.10 -4.01 -9.99
CA ASP A 294 -6.31 -2.56 -10.08
C ASP A 294 -6.22 -1.78 -8.75
N MET A 295 -5.56 -2.38 -7.76
CA MET A 295 -5.14 -1.72 -6.53
C MET A 295 -3.61 -1.77 -6.44
N SER A 296 -2.99 -0.59 -6.50
CA SER A 296 -1.73 -0.28 -5.83
C SER A 296 -1.89 -0.53 -4.33
N THR A 297 -2.00 -1.78 -3.97
CA THR A 297 -1.78 -2.30 -2.64
C THR A 297 -0.94 -3.52 -2.93
N TYR A 298 0.35 -3.29 -3.13
CA TYR A 298 1.30 -4.39 -3.17
C TYR A 298 1.28 -5.01 -1.79
N ILE A 299 0.32 -5.90 -1.52
CA ILE A 299 0.36 -6.78 -0.35
C ILE A 299 1.20 -7.97 -0.82
N PRO A 300 2.42 -8.15 -0.29
CA PRO A 300 3.23 -9.29 -0.66
C PRO A 300 2.50 -10.59 -0.41
N TRP A 301 2.84 -11.62 -1.18
CA TRP A 301 2.23 -12.95 -1.06
C TRP A 301 2.35 -13.58 0.34
N TYR A 302 3.33 -13.17 1.15
CA TYR A 302 3.50 -13.65 2.53
C TYR A 302 2.70 -12.83 3.56
N ALA A 303 2.21 -11.64 3.20
CA ALA A 303 1.45 -10.80 4.10
C ALA A 303 -0.02 -11.26 4.12
N THR A 304 -0.56 -11.41 5.33
CA THR A 304 -1.96 -11.82 5.52
C THR A 304 -2.69 -10.83 6.43
N GLU A 305 -3.80 -10.31 5.93
CA GLU A 305 -4.65 -9.38 6.66
C GLU A 305 -5.57 -10.08 7.68
N LYS A 306 -5.67 -11.43 7.60
CA LYS A 306 -6.48 -12.19 8.54
C LYS A 306 -6.10 -11.83 9.99
N PRO A 307 -7.09 -11.60 10.86
CA PRO A 307 -6.83 -11.31 12.28
C PRO A 307 -6.17 -12.51 12.98
N LEU A 308 -6.49 -13.73 12.55
CA LEU A 308 -5.90 -14.99 13.00
C LEU A 308 -5.39 -15.79 11.79
N LEU A 309 -4.28 -16.50 11.93
CA LEU A 309 -3.79 -17.40 10.87
C LEU A 309 -4.69 -18.62 10.69
N ILE A 310 -5.14 -19.19 11.81
CA ILE A 310 -6.07 -20.33 11.87
C ILE A 310 -7.28 -19.91 12.67
N ASP A 311 -8.47 -20.06 12.09
CA ASP A 311 -9.72 -19.68 12.75
C ASP A 311 -9.88 -20.46 14.06
N GLY A 312 -10.10 -19.75 15.16
CA GLY A 312 -10.24 -20.31 16.50
C GLY A 312 -8.94 -20.53 17.28
N ILE A 313 -7.76 -20.31 16.68
CA ILE A 313 -6.47 -20.43 17.37
C ILE A 313 -5.76 -19.06 17.37
N PRO A 314 -5.62 -18.40 18.54
CA PRO A 314 -4.79 -17.22 18.68
C PRO A 314 -3.35 -17.42 18.19
N ASP A 315 -2.81 -16.42 17.46
CA ASP A 315 -1.49 -16.50 16.84
C ASP A 315 -0.34 -16.73 17.84
N HIS A 316 -0.48 -16.31 19.10
CA HIS A 316 0.52 -16.57 20.14
C HIS A 316 0.63 -18.06 20.50
N TYR A 317 -0.46 -18.83 20.44
CA TYR A 317 -0.38 -20.29 20.62
C TYR A 317 0.31 -20.95 19.43
N LEU A 318 0.07 -20.47 18.21
CA LEU A 318 0.79 -20.93 17.03
C LEU A 318 2.28 -20.60 17.12
N ALA A 319 2.64 -19.43 17.67
CA ALA A 319 4.02 -19.01 17.85
C ALA A 319 4.79 -19.92 18.81
N LEU A 320 4.11 -20.44 19.84
CA LEU A 320 4.67 -21.40 20.78
C LEU A 320 4.73 -22.82 20.22
N ALA A 321 3.70 -23.24 19.46
CA ALA A 321 3.61 -24.60 18.93
C ALA A 321 4.53 -24.83 17.72
N ALA A 322 4.67 -23.85 16.82
CA ALA A 322 5.35 -24.04 15.54
C ALA A 322 6.82 -24.48 15.67
N PRO A 323 7.67 -23.87 16.54
CA PRO A 323 9.04 -24.33 16.75
C PRO A 323 9.11 -25.77 17.30
N VAL A 324 8.22 -26.14 18.23
CA VAL A 324 8.17 -27.50 18.81
C VAL A 324 7.77 -28.54 17.77
N VAL A 325 6.76 -28.23 16.94
CA VAL A 325 6.35 -29.12 15.84
C VAL A 325 7.47 -29.27 14.81
N ALA A 326 8.13 -28.17 14.45
CA ALA A 326 9.25 -28.18 13.51
C ALA A 326 10.44 -29.01 14.06
N TYR A 327 10.75 -28.85 15.35
CA TYR A 327 11.77 -29.60 16.05
C TYR A 327 11.57 -31.11 15.89
N TRP A 328 10.41 -31.62 16.31
CA TRP A 328 10.12 -33.05 16.29
C TRP A 328 9.97 -33.58 14.87
N SER A 329 9.36 -32.81 13.96
CA SER A 329 9.17 -33.24 12.57
C SER A 329 10.52 -33.49 11.88
N LEU A 330 11.45 -32.53 11.96
CA LEU A 330 12.77 -32.66 11.34
C LEU A 330 13.64 -33.69 12.08
N SER A 331 13.55 -33.72 13.41
CA SER A 331 14.25 -34.72 14.23
C SER A 331 13.84 -36.15 13.90
N LEU A 332 12.54 -36.41 13.78
CA LEU A 332 12.00 -37.73 13.43
C LEU A 332 12.34 -38.10 11.99
N PHE A 333 12.39 -37.12 11.07
CA PHE A 333 12.85 -37.35 9.70
C PHE A 333 14.30 -37.86 9.67
N PHE A 334 15.24 -37.17 10.32
CA PHE A 334 16.63 -37.63 10.38
C PHE A 334 16.79 -38.93 11.17
N HIS A 335 16.02 -39.12 12.25
CA HIS A 335 16.00 -40.39 12.98
C HIS A 335 15.51 -41.56 12.11
N PHE A 336 14.51 -41.31 11.26
CA PHE A 336 14.04 -42.29 10.28
C PHE A 336 15.12 -42.63 9.27
N LEU A 337 15.85 -41.63 8.74
CA LEU A 337 17.00 -41.89 7.86
C LEU A 337 18.07 -42.73 8.57
N ASP A 338 18.32 -42.45 9.85
CA ASP A 338 19.33 -43.13 10.64
C ASP A 338 19.03 -44.61 10.91
N THR A 339 17.74 -44.98 10.99
CA THR A 339 17.29 -46.33 11.35
C THR A 339 17.10 -47.26 10.15
N ARG A 340 17.17 -46.74 8.92
CA ARG A 340 16.90 -47.52 7.70
C ARG A 340 18.12 -48.17 7.05
N ASP A 341 19.34 -47.91 7.56
CA ASP A 341 20.62 -48.47 7.08
C ASP A 341 20.79 -48.48 5.55
N TRP A 342 20.35 -47.40 4.90
CA TRP A 342 20.49 -47.23 3.46
C TRP A 342 21.91 -46.85 3.08
N LYS A 343 22.65 -47.77 2.44
CA LYS A 343 24.04 -47.57 2.00
C LYS A 343 24.28 -46.34 1.12
N VAL A 344 23.26 -45.88 0.38
CA VAL A 344 23.35 -44.66 -0.45
C VAL A 344 23.55 -43.40 0.40
N LEU A 345 23.12 -43.43 1.66
CA LEU A 345 23.27 -42.31 2.61
C LEU A 345 24.64 -42.29 3.29
N ASP A 346 25.39 -43.39 3.29
CA ASP A 346 26.68 -43.48 4.01
C ASP A 346 27.71 -42.45 3.52
N LYS A 347 27.67 -42.09 2.22
CA LYS A 347 28.54 -41.04 1.66
C LYS A 347 28.27 -39.63 2.21
N TYR A 348 27.09 -39.39 2.77
CA TYR A 348 26.67 -38.10 3.32
C TYR A 348 26.74 -38.07 4.84
N ARG A 349 26.96 -39.22 5.47
CA ARG A 349 26.96 -39.36 6.93
C ARG A 349 28.33 -38.98 7.48
N LEU A 350 28.35 -38.18 8.55
CA LEU A 350 29.59 -37.70 9.16
C LEU A 350 30.30 -38.78 9.99
N HIS A 351 29.54 -39.64 10.69
CA HIS A 351 30.04 -40.76 11.49
C HIS A 351 29.15 -42.00 11.34
N PRO A 352 29.68 -43.23 11.34
CA PRO A 352 28.87 -44.46 11.28
C PRO A 352 27.88 -44.58 12.44
N SER A 353 26.71 -45.21 12.23
CA SER A 353 25.69 -45.41 13.28
C SER A 353 26.21 -46.19 14.51
N SER A 354 27.16 -47.09 14.32
CA SER A 354 27.81 -47.81 15.42
C SER A 354 28.67 -46.89 16.29
N GLU A 355 29.24 -45.83 15.73
CA GLU A 355 30.01 -44.82 16.46
C GLU A 355 29.08 -43.94 17.30
N VAL A 356 27.93 -43.56 16.75
CA VAL A 356 26.87 -42.84 17.49
C VAL A 356 26.41 -43.62 18.73
N ALA A 357 26.24 -44.93 18.60
CA ALA A 357 25.78 -45.79 19.70
C ALA A 357 26.86 -46.05 20.77
N SER A 358 28.14 -46.07 20.38
CA SER A 358 29.24 -46.48 21.27
C SER A 358 29.96 -45.31 21.96
N ARG A 359 29.95 -44.10 21.38
CA ARG A 359 30.69 -42.95 21.90
C ARG A 359 29.86 -41.99 22.74
N ASN A 360 28.54 -42.03 22.62
CA ASN A 360 27.65 -41.17 23.39
C ASN A 360 27.48 -41.70 24.82
N LEU A 361 27.59 -40.80 25.80
CA LEU A 361 27.62 -41.14 27.23
C LEU A 361 26.22 -41.24 27.87
N VAL A 362 25.16 -40.97 27.10
CA VAL A 362 23.78 -40.86 27.58
C VAL A 362 22.86 -41.64 26.65
N SER A 363 21.86 -42.30 27.24
CA SER A 363 20.85 -43.05 26.49
C SER A 363 19.89 -42.11 25.73
N ARG A 364 19.38 -42.57 24.59
CA ARG A 364 18.42 -41.81 23.77
C ARG A 364 17.13 -41.45 24.52
N SER A 365 16.66 -42.33 25.41
CA SER A 365 15.45 -42.05 26.20
C SER A 365 15.67 -40.91 27.19
N THR A 366 16.83 -40.85 27.86
CA THR A 366 17.22 -39.73 28.73
C THR A 366 17.20 -38.41 27.97
N VAL A 367 17.74 -38.39 26.74
CA VAL A 367 17.74 -37.21 25.88
C VAL A 367 16.32 -36.76 25.55
N VAL A 368 15.45 -37.69 25.14
CA VAL A 368 14.04 -37.40 24.84
C VAL A 368 13.33 -36.78 26.05
N TYR A 369 13.50 -37.35 27.25
CA TYR A 369 12.90 -36.78 28.47
C TYR A 369 13.41 -35.37 28.80
N ALA A 370 14.72 -35.13 28.64
CA ALA A 370 15.31 -33.81 28.88
C ALA A 370 14.78 -32.77 27.89
N VAL A 371 14.67 -33.11 26.60
CA VAL A 371 14.13 -32.22 25.58
C VAL A 371 12.65 -31.91 25.82
N PHE A 372 11.83 -32.92 26.19
CA PHE A 372 10.44 -32.67 26.60
C PHE A 372 10.34 -31.72 27.79
N PHE A 373 11.18 -31.91 28.80
CA PHE A 373 11.23 -31.02 29.96
C PHE A 373 11.58 -29.58 29.57
N GLN A 374 12.54 -29.40 28.66
CA GLN A 374 12.94 -28.10 28.16
C GLN A 374 11.82 -27.41 27.36
N HIS A 375 11.10 -28.15 26.51
CA HIS A 375 9.94 -27.60 25.79
C HIS A 375 8.83 -27.16 26.74
N ILE A 376 8.58 -27.88 27.84
CA ILE A 376 7.61 -27.46 28.86
C ILE A 376 8.03 -26.11 29.47
N ILE A 377 9.30 -25.99 29.88
CA ILE A 377 9.82 -24.74 30.45
C ILE A 377 9.71 -23.58 29.44
N GLN A 378 10.17 -23.78 28.21
CA GLN A 378 10.12 -22.78 27.14
C GLN A 378 8.68 -22.35 26.83
N THR A 379 7.74 -23.29 26.80
CA THR A 379 6.32 -23.00 26.54
C THR A 379 5.72 -22.17 27.67
N VAL A 380 5.99 -22.52 28.94
CA VAL A 380 5.49 -21.76 30.11
C VAL A 380 6.05 -20.34 30.11
N LEU A 381 7.35 -20.17 29.86
CA LEU A 381 7.98 -18.85 29.77
C LEU A 381 7.43 -18.04 28.60
N GLY A 382 7.22 -18.67 27.44
CA GLY A 382 6.66 -18.04 26.27
C GLY A 382 5.20 -17.59 26.46
N LEU A 383 4.38 -18.36 27.19
CA LEU A 383 3.02 -17.93 27.57
C LEU A 383 3.04 -16.66 28.44
N TYR A 384 3.99 -16.58 29.37
CA TYR A 384 4.17 -15.38 30.19
C TYR A 384 4.63 -14.18 29.34
N TRP A 385 5.54 -14.39 28.40
CA TRP A 385 6.07 -13.33 27.54
C TRP A 385 5.04 -12.77 26.55
N LEU A 386 4.26 -13.65 25.91
CA LEU A 386 3.31 -13.27 24.86
C LEU A 386 1.95 -12.77 25.36
N THR A 387 1.68 -12.85 26.67
CA THR A 387 0.44 -12.31 27.27
C THR A 387 0.53 -10.82 27.62
N ALA A 388 1.70 -10.19 27.46
CA ALA A 388 1.85 -8.74 27.54
C ALA A 388 1.21 -8.05 26.31
N GLU A 389 0.44 -6.99 26.55
CA GLU A 389 -0.48 -6.35 25.60
C GLU A 389 0.07 -6.17 24.16
N ALA A 390 -0.70 -6.62 23.17
CA ALA A 390 -0.38 -6.38 21.77
C ALA A 390 -0.54 -4.87 21.45
N PRO A 391 0.46 -4.21 20.84
CA PRO A 391 0.33 -2.82 20.45
C PRO A 391 -0.82 -2.65 19.44
N THR A 392 -1.54 -1.53 19.56
CA THR A 392 -2.64 -1.16 18.67
C THR A 392 -2.21 -1.24 17.21
N ARG A 393 -2.87 -2.10 16.42
CA ARG A 393 -2.56 -2.32 15.01
C ARG A 393 -2.87 -1.05 14.21
N VAL A 394 -1.84 -0.30 13.82
CA VAL A 394 -1.97 0.80 12.88
C VAL A 394 -2.37 0.21 11.51
N PRO A 395 -3.38 0.74 10.81
CA PRO A 395 -3.72 0.28 9.47
C PRO A 395 -2.51 0.33 8.52
N ASN A 396 -2.29 -0.72 7.72
CA ASN A 396 -1.14 -0.83 6.82
C ASN A 396 -1.00 0.39 5.90
N SER A 397 -2.13 0.90 5.39
CA SER A 397 -2.18 2.11 4.56
C SER A 397 -1.64 3.34 5.28
N VAL A 398 -1.96 3.53 6.56
CA VAL A 398 -1.48 4.65 7.37
C VAL A 398 0.03 4.53 7.60
N ALA A 399 0.55 3.32 7.83
CA ALA A 399 1.99 3.10 8.01
C ALA A 399 2.78 3.41 6.72
N VAL A 400 2.30 2.97 5.56
CA VAL A 400 2.91 3.28 4.25
C VAL A 400 2.88 4.78 3.97
N HIS A 401 1.78 5.47 4.26
CA HIS A 401 1.69 6.93 4.08
C HIS A 401 2.63 7.70 5.01
N ARG A 402 2.85 7.21 6.25
CA ARG A 402 3.86 7.80 7.15
C ARG A 402 5.26 7.70 6.54
N ILE A 403 5.62 6.53 6.00
CA ILE A 403 6.91 6.34 5.32
C ILE A 403 7.03 7.29 4.11
N ALA A 404 5.98 7.38 3.29
CA ALA A 404 5.96 8.31 2.16
C ALA A 404 6.15 9.77 2.60
N SER A 405 5.49 10.18 3.69
CA SER A 405 5.65 11.53 4.25
C SER A 405 7.06 11.81 4.76
N THR A 406 7.73 10.81 5.37
CA THR A 406 9.12 10.95 5.82
C THR A 406 10.12 10.98 4.67
N LEU A 407 9.79 10.33 3.54
CA LEU A 407 10.63 10.28 2.35
C LEU A 407 10.43 11.47 1.41
N HIS A 408 9.39 12.29 1.61
CA HIS A 408 9.08 13.44 0.77
C HIS A 408 10.24 14.45 0.73
N THR A 409 10.76 14.88 1.89
CA THR A 409 11.84 15.88 1.96
C THR A 409 13.16 15.40 1.32
N PRO A 410 13.63 14.17 1.58
CA PRO A 410 14.78 13.62 0.85
C PRO A 410 14.54 13.46 -0.66
N ALA A 411 13.35 13.02 -1.07
CA ALA A 411 13.01 12.84 -2.49
C ALA A 411 13.01 14.17 -3.25
N GLU A 412 12.51 15.23 -2.62
CA GLU A 412 12.48 16.58 -3.17
C GLU A 412 13.90 17.15 -3.33
N LEU A 413 14.79 16.92 -2.36
CA LEU A 413 16.20 17.30 -2.46
C LEU A 413 16.94 16.58 -3.60
N LEU A 414 16.53 15.36 -3.93
CA LEU A 414 17.11 14.53 -5.00
C LEU A 414 16.42 14.71 -6.37
N GLY A 415 15.40 15.57 -6.46
CA GLY A 415 14.64 15.80 -7.70
C GLY A 415 13.73 14.62 -8.11
N LEU A 416 13.41 13.72 -7.18
CA LEU A 416 12.57 12.54 -7.39
C LEU A 416 11.12 12.80 -6.96
N ASN A 417 10.48 13.79 -7.60
CA ASN A 417 9.14 14.28 -7.22
C ASN A 417 7.96 13.50 -7.85
N ASP A 418 8.18 12.29 -8.35
CA ASP A 418 7.10 11.44 -8.87
C ASP A 418 6.32 10.81 -7.70
N PRO A 419 5.03 11.17 -7.48
CA PRO A 419 4.23 10.64 -6.38
C PRO A 419 4.02 9.11 -6.48
N VAL A 420 4.02 8.56 -7.70
CA VAL A 420 3.85 7.12 -7.93
C VAL A 420 5.11 6.36 -7.52
N LEU A 421 6.29 6.90 -7.87
CA LEU A 421 7.57 6.34 -7.44
C LEU A 421 7.72 6.41 -5.92
N LEU A 422 7.37 7.54 -5.31
CA LEU A 422 7.46 7.73 -3.85
C LEU A 422 6.58 6.72 -3.10
N LEU A 423 5.35 6.49 -3.58
CA LEU A 423 4.45 5.49 -3.00
C LEU A 423 5.00 4.07 -3.19
N SER A 424 5.49 3.74 -4.38
CA SER A 424 6.06 2.42 -4.69
C SER A 424 7.28 2.09 -3.83
N VAL A 425 8.18 3.06 -3.63
CA VAL A 425 9.34 2.94 -2.74
C VAL A 425 8.90 2.78 -1.29
N SER A 426 7.88 3.52 -0.86
CA SER A 426 7.33 3.42 0.50
C SER A 426 6.70 2.05 0.77
N GLU A 427 5.96 1.51 -0.20
CA GLU A 427 5.42 0.15 -0.14
C GLU A 427 6.55 -0.89 -0.05
N PHE A 428 7.59 -0.77 -0.88
CA PHE A 428 8.75 -1.67 -0.82
C PHE A 428 9.45 -1.62 0.54
N ILE A 429 9.68 -0.42 1.08
CA ILE A 429 10.32 -0.24 2.39
C ILE A 429 9.48 -0.87 3.49
N TYR A 430 8.18 -0.56 3.52
CA TYR A 430 7.27 -1.06 4.54
C TYR A 430 7.17 -2.58 4.52
N TRP A 431 6.92 -3.14 3.35
CA TRP A 431 6.64 -4.55 3.23
C TRP A 431 7.90 -5.39 3.29
N TRP A 432 8.96 -5.02 2.58
CA TRP A 432 10.14 -5.87 2.43
C TRP A 432 11.33 -5.41 3.27
N ALA A 433 11.73 -4.14 3.14
CA ALA A 433 12.99 -3.68 3.73
C ALA A 433 12.96 -3.72 5.27
N ILE A 434 11.88 -3.21 5.88
CA ILE A 434 11.72 -3.20 7.35
C ILE A 434 11.70 -4.63 7.90
N PRO A 435 10.81 -5.55 7.45
CA PRO A 435 10.82 -6.93 7.95
C PRO A 435 12.14 -7.67 7.71
N ALA A 436 12.76 -7.50 6.54
CA ALA A 436 14.04 -8.13 6.24
C ALA A 436 15.14 -7.64 7.21
N LEU A 437 15.22 -6.32 7.45
CA LEU A 437 16.18 -5.75 8.38
C LEU A 437 15.92 -6.20 9.82
N GLN A 438 14.66 -6.24 10.26
CA GLN A 438 14.30 -6.76 11.59
C GLN A 438 14.73 -8.22 11.76
N LEU A 439 14.48 -9.07 10.77
CA LEU A 439 14.88 -10.49 10.81
C LEU A 439 16.41 -10.65 10.81
N LEU A 440 17.12 -9.94 9.93
CA LEU A 440 18.59 -10.01 9.86
C LEU A 440 19.25 -9.49 11.14
N LEU A 441 18.75 -8.38 11.69
CA LEU A 441 19.24 -7.85 12.96
C LEU A 441 18.94 -8.80 14.12
N SER A 442 17.79 -9.46 14.11
CA SER A 442 17.45 -10.47 15.12
C SER A 442 18.38 -11.67 15.05
N MET A 443 18.65 -12.19 13.84
CA MET A 443 19.64 -13.27 13.64
C MET A 443 21.02 -12.87 14.15
N PHE A 444 21.46 -11.63 13.86
CA PHE A 444 22.73 -11.11 14.35
C PHE A 444 22.79 -11.01 15.89
N ILE A 445 21.71 -10.55 16.53
CA ILE A 445 21.64 -10.49 18.00
C ILE A 445 21.68 -11.89 18.61
N ILE A 446 20.91 -12.84 18.06
CA ILE A 446 20.90 -14.23 18.53
C ILE A 446 22.30 -14.85 18.39
N ASP A 447 22.94 -14.75 17.21
CA ASP A 447 24.28 -15.27 16.98
C ASP A 447 25.32 -14.66 17.93
N THR A 448 25.24 -13.35 18.15
CA THR A 448 26.13 -12.63 19.07
C THR A 448 25.95 -13.14 20.49
N TRP A 449 24.71 -13.23 20.95
CA TRP A 449 24.37 -13.71 22.28
C TRP A 449 24.86 -15.14 22.50
N GLN A 450 24.52 -16.04 21.57
CA GLN A 450 24.89 -17.44 21.67
C GLN A 450 26.40 -17.65 21.57
N TYR A 451 27.08 -17.01 20.62
CA TYR A 451 28.53 -17.14 20.46
C TYR A 451 29.28 -16.81 21.76
N PHE A 452 29.02 -15.64 22.35
CA PHE A 452 29.78 -15.18 23.52
C PHE A 452 29.47 -16.03 24.75
N LEU A 453 28.21 -16.41 24.97
CA LEU A 453 27.84 -17.24 26.11
C LEU A 453 28.37 -18.67 25.94
N HIS A 454 28.25 -19.25 24.74
CA HIS A 454 28.78 -20.57 24.43
C HIS A 454 30.30 -20.63 24.60
N ARG A 455 31.03 -19.64 24.04
CA ARG A 455 32.47 -19.52 24.25
C ARG A 455 32.83 -19.34 25.72
N ALA A 456 32.09 -18.54 26.47
CA ALA A 456 32.32 -18.36 27.91
C ALA A 456 32.17 -19.68 28.66
N MET A 457 31.19 -20.51 28.29
CA MET A 457 31.00 -21.83 28.89
C MET A 457 32.14 -22.80 28.57
N HIS A 458 32.78 -22.71 27.40
CA HIS A 458 33.96 -23.51 27.08
C HIS A 458 35.26 -23.02 27.74
N VAL A 459 35.41 -21.70 27.88
CA VAL A 459 36.63 -21.10 28.46
C VAL A 459 36.62 -21.21 29.98
N ASN A 460 35.45 -21.07 30.61
CA ASN A 460 35.30 -21.15 32.06
C ASN A 460 35.09 -22.60 32.52
N LYS A 461 36.04 -23.15 33.26
CA LYS A 461 35.99 -24.54 33.77
C LYS A 461 34.76 -24.84 34.62
N PHE A 462 34.26 -23.86 35.39
CA PHE A 462 33.07 -24.05 36.23
C PHE A 462 31.82 -24.19 35.37
N LEU A 463 31.63 -23.27 34.42
CA LEU A 463 30.49 -23.29 33.50
C LEU A 463 30.51 -24.54 32.61
N TYR A 464 31.68 -24.90 32.08
CA TYR A 464 31.84 -26.14 31.31
C TYR A 464 31.42 -27.35 32.14
N ARG A 465 32.03 -27.55 33.32
CA ARG A 465 31.83 -28.77 34.10
C ARG A 465 30.37 -28.95 34.56
N HIS A 466 29.70 -27.87 34.95
CA HIS A 466 28.37 -27.96 35.56
C HIS A 466 27.20 -27.76 34.59
N LEU A 467 27.40 -27.01 33.50
CA LEU A 467 26.35 -26.71 32.52
C LEU A 467 26.65 -27.42 31.20
N HIS A 468 27.61 -26.89 30.44
CA HIS A 468 27.82 -27.24 29.04
C HIS A 468 28.37 -28.66 28.81
N SER A 469 28.94 -29.29 29.85
CA SER A 469 29.36 -30.70 29.78
C SER A 469 28.20 -31.64 29.50
N TRP A 470 26.95 -31.26 29.81
CA TRP A 470 25.76 -32.05 29.50
C TRP A 470 25.60 -32.21 27.99
N HIS A 471 25.71 -31.11 27.25
CA HIS A 471 25.64 -31.08 25.80
C HIS A 471 26.72 -31.98 25.17
N HIS A 472 27.98 -31.85 25.62
CA HIS A 472 29.11 -32.66 25.14
C HIS A 472 29.09 -34.14 25.61
N ARG A 473 28.08 -34.58 26.37
CA ARG A 473 27.85 -36.03 26.57
C ARG A 473 27.40 -36.71 25.27
N LEU A 474 26.88 -35.94 24.33
CA LEU A 474 26.56 -36.37 22.97
C LEU A 474 27.74 -36.11 22.04
N TYR A 475 28.82 -36.88 22.23
CA TYR A 475 30.05 -36.76 21.44
C TYR A 475 29.83 -36.85 19.92
N VAL A 476 28.90 -37.69 19.48
CA VAL A 476 28.44 -37.74 18.10
C VAL A 476 27.03 -37.16 18.06
N PRO A 477 26.86 -35.93 17.55
CA PRO A 477 25.57 -35.26 17.48
C PRO A 477 24.56 -36.05 16.62
N TYR A 478 23.30 -35.95 17.00
CA TYR A 478 22.17 -36.44 16.21
C TYR A 478 20.96 -35.51 16.41
N ALA A 479 20.03 -35.52 15.45
CA ALA A 479 19.01 -34.47 15.29
C ALA A 479 18.19 -34.13 16.55
N PHE A 480 17.56 -35.13 17.20
CA PHE A 480 16.79 -34.91 18.44
C PHE A 480 17.65 -34.71 19.70
N GLY A 481 18.97 -34.73 19.58
CA GLY A 481 19.92 -34.37 20.64
C GLY A 481 20.28 -32.89 20.65
N SER A 482 19.83 -32.11 19.66
CA SER A 482 20.17 -30.69 19.47
C SER A 482 19.78 -29.77 20.62
N LEU A 483 18.72 -30.10 21.37
CA LEU A 483 18.31 -29.37 22.58
C LEU A 483 18.65 -30.13 23.86
N TYR A 484 19.58 -31.08 23.82
CA TYR A 484 20.05 -31.74 25.03
C TYR A 484 21.09 -30.87 25.73
N ASN A 485 20.63 -29.92 26.54
CA ASN A 485 21.48 -29.07 27.37
C ASN A 485 20.99 -29.03 28.83
N HIS A 486 21.77 -28.42 29.72
CA HIS A 486 21.34 -28.21 31.09
C HIS A 486 20.19 -27.18 31.11
N PRO A 487 19.12 -27.32 31.91
CA PRO A 487 17.96 -26.40 31.85
C PRO A 487 18.30 -24.91 32.01
N VAL A 488 19.27 -24.60 32.87
CA VAL A 488 19.79 -23.23 33.03
C VAL A 488 20.49 -22.73 31.78
N GLU A 489 21.26 -23.59 31.13
CA GLU A 489 21.91 -23.27 29.86
C GLU A 489 20.86 -23.03 28.76
N GLY A 490 19.89 -23.92 28.60
CA GLY A 490 18.80 -23.73 27.63
C GLY A 490 17.95 -22.48 27.87
N PHE A 491 17.79 -22.06 29.13
CA PHE A 491 17.16 -20.78 29.43
C PHE A 491 18.02 -19.59 28.95
N PHE A 492 19.29 -19.54 29.33
CA PHE A 492 20.15 -18.38 29.03
C PHE A 492 20.59 -18.32 27.56
N LEU A 493 20.95 -19.46 26.94
CA LEU A 493 21.36 -19.52 25.54
C LEU A 493 20.18 -19.42 24.58
N ASP A 494 19.14 -20.22 24.79
CA ASP A 494 18.10 -20.41 23.78
C ASP A 494 16.94 -19.44 24.00
N THR A 495 16.44 -19.33 25.24
CA THR A 495 15.19 -18.60 25.53
C THR A 495 15.42 -17.10 25.71
N LEU A 496 16.42 -16.72 26.52
CA LEU A 496 16.67 -15.31 26.82
C LEU A 496 17.23 -14.55 25.60
N GLY A 497 18.15 -15.17 24.84
CA GLY A 497 18.73 -14.56 23.64
C GLY A 497 17.67 -14.26 22.57
N THR A 498 16.73 -15.18 22.37
CA THR A 498 15.63 -14.99 21.41
C THR A 498 14.62 -13.93 21.86
N ALA A 499 14.26 -13.90 23.15
CA ALA A 499 13.39 -12.86 23.71
C ALA A 499 14.00 -11.46 23.62
N VAL A 500 15.31 -11.32 23.89
CA VAL A 500 16.04 -10.06 23.74
C VAL A 500 16.06 -9.61 22.28
N ALA A 501 16.29 -10.54 21.33
CA ALA A 501 16.28 -10.22 19.90
C ALA A 501 14.90 -9.75 19.42
N GLU A 502 13.83 -10.45 19.82
CA GLU A 502 12.45 -10.06 19.52
C GLU A 502 12.13 -8.65 20.03
N TRP A 503 12.46 -8.37 21.30
CA TRP A 503 12.20 -7.08 21.92
C TRP A 503 13.00 -5.94 21.28
N CYS A 504 14.31 -6.12 21.07
CA CYS A 504 15.19 -5.09 20.51
C CYS A 504 14.81 -4.70 19.07
N THR A 505 14.28 -5.64 18.29
CA THR A 505 13.99 -5.42 16.87
C THR A 505 12.51 -5.13 16.60
N GLY A 506 11.63 -5.31 17.60
CA GLY A 506 10.21 -5.06 17.48
C GLY A 506 9.52 -6.02 16.51
N LEU A 507 9.91 -7.30 16.51
CA LEU A 507 9.23 -8.31 15.69
C LEU A 507 7.76 -8.43 16.13
N THR A 508 6.88 -8.54 15.16
CA THR A 508 5.51 -9.00 15.40
C THR A 508 5.53 -10.48 15.80
N THR A 509 4.50 -10.94 16.51
CA THR A 509 4.33 -12.36 16.88
C THR A 509 4.46 -13.31 15.69
N ARG A 510 3.98 -12.91 14.51
CA ARG A 510 4.10 -13.71 13.27
C ARG A 510 5.52 -13.75 12.73
N GLN A 511 6.25 -12.62 12.77
CA GLN A 511 7.65 -12.62 12.36
C GLN A 511 8.52 -13.42 13.34
N ALA A 512 8.28 -13.30 14.65
CA ALA A 512 8.93 -14.08 15.68
C ALA A 512 8.68 -15.59 15.49
N MET A 513 7.43 -15.99 15.22
CA MET A 513 7.07 -17.37 14.89
C MET A 513 7.91 -17.91 13.73
N VAL A 514 8.04 -17.16 12.63
CA VAL A 514 8.83 -17.56 11.46
C VAL A 514 10.31 -17.69 11.83
N LEU A 515 10.89 -16.67 12.47
CA LEU A 515 12.29 -16.64 12.86
C LEU A 515 12.65 -17.83 13.77
N PHE A 516 11.86 -18.06 14.82
CA PHE A 516 12.13 -19.11 15.80
C PHE A 516 11.90 -20.51 15.22
N THR A 517 10.95 -20.66 14.30
CA THR A 517 10.77 -21.92 13.56
C THR A 517 11.98 -22.22 12.69
N ILE A 518 12.46 -21.25 11.89
CA ILE A 518 13.66 -21.42 11.06
C ILE A 518 14.90 -21.66 11.92
N SER A 519 15.07 -20.90 13.01
CA SER A 519 16.16 -21.09 13.97
C SER A 519 16.16 -22.51 14.53
N THR A 520 14.99 -23.05 14.90
CA THR A 520 14.86 -24.39 15.45
C THR A 520 15.17 -25.46 14.41
N LEU A 521 14.64 -25.32 13.19
CA LEU A 521 14.98 -26.21 12.08
C LEU A 521 16.49 -26.23 11.84
N LYS A 522 17.11 -25.05 11.84
CA LYS A 522 18.55 -24.88 11.65
C LYS A 522 19.36 -25.55 12.77
N THR A 523 18.98 -25.35 14.03
CA THR A 523 19.64 -26.00 15.17
C THR A 523 19.53 -27.53 15.10
N VAL A 524 18.38 -28.08 14.71
CA VAL A 524 18.22 -29.53 14.52
C VAL A 524 19.09 -30.04 13.37
N ASP A 525 19.12 -29.32 12.26
CA ASP A 525 19.94 -29.66 11.09
C ASP A 525 21.45 -29.60 11.39
N ASP A 526 21.91 -28.62 12.17
CA ASP A 526 23.32 -28.54 12.60
C ASP A 526 23.76 -29.74 13.46
N HIS A 527 22.81 -30.51 13.99
CA HIS A 527 23.08 -31.73 14.75
C HIS A 527 22.66 -32.99 13.98
N CYS A 528 22.22 -32.91 12.73
CA CYS A 528 21.56 -34.03 12.07
C CYS A 528 22.51 -35.20 11.75
N GLY A 529 23.83 -34.97 11.76
CA GLY A 529 24.85 -35.98 11.46
C GLY A 529 25.03 -36.26 9.96
N TYR A 530 24.35 -35.49 9.10
CA TYR A 530 24.43 -35.59 7.64
C TYR A 530 24.91 -34.28 7.03
N ASN A 531 25.70 -34.39 5.97
CA ASN A 531 26.12 -33.25 5.14
C ASN A 531 25.60 -33.46 3.71
N PHE A 532 24.36 -33.03 3.48
CA PHE A 532 23.73 -33.13 2.15
C PHE A 532 24.02 -31.86 1.34
N PRO A 533 24.51 -31.99 0.08
CA PRO A 533 24.90 -30.82 -0.71
C PRO A 533 23.71 -29.98 -1.22
N TRP A 534 22.48 -30.46 -1.07
CA TRP A 534 21.24 -29.79 -1.46
C TRP A 534 20.38 -29.40 -0.25
N ASP A 535 20.89 -29.53 0.98
CA ASP A 535 20.12 -29.15 2.16
C ASP A 535 19.97 -27.62 2.22
N PRO A 536 18.73 -27.09 2.12
CA PRO A 536 18.52 -25.64 2.14
C PRO A 536 18.98 -24.98 3.44
N LEU A 537 18.94 -25.69 4.58
CA LEU A 537 19.35 -25.15 5.88
C LEU A 537 20.89 -25.07 5.99
N GLN A 538 21.61 -26.04 5.44
CA GLN A 538 23.08 -25.99 5.36
C GLN A 538 23.60 -25.02 4.30
N LEU A 539 22.82 -24.79 3.23
CA LEU A 539 23.14 -23.79 2.20
C LEU A 539 22.83 -22.36 2.63
N MET A 540 21.93 -22.17 3.60
CA MET A 540 21.51 -20.85 4.09
C MET A 540 22.66 -20.06 4.71
N SER A 541 23.62 -20.73 5.36
CA SER A 541 24.65 -20.06 6.15
C SER A 541 25.91 -20.92 6.33
N GLY A 542 27.03 -20.30 6.68
CA GLY A 542 28.30 -21.01 6.90
C GLY A 542 28.33 -21.94 8.12
N ASN A 543 27.33 -21.88 9.00
CA ASN A 543 27.14 -22.83 10.08
C ASN A 543 26.33 -24.02 9.53
N ASN A 544 26.81 -25.24 9.74
CA ASN A 544 26.19 -26.47 9.23
C ASN A 544 26.59 -27.67 10.10
N ALA A 545 26.06 -28.85 9.76
CA ALA A 545 26.33 -30.09 10.49
C ALA A 545 27.81 -30.45 10.62
N ASP A 546 28.62 -30.24 9.57
CA ASP A 546 30.06 -30.52 9.63
C ASP A 546 30.78 -29.55 10.57
N TYR A 547 30.45 -28.25 10.47
CA TYR A 547 30.99 -27.20 11.33
C TYR A 547 30.72 -27.48 12.82
N HIS A 548 29.50 -27.90 13.15
CA HIS A 548 29.12 -28.17 14.53
C HIS A 548 29.64 -29.54 15.02
N ASP A 549 29.70 -30.55 14.16
CA ASP A 549 30.34 -31.84 14.50
C ASP A 549 31.81 -31.66 14.89
N ILE A 550 32.55 -30.80 14.19
CA ILE A 550 33.93 -30.45 14.54
C ILE A 550 34.04 -29.94 15.98
N HIS A 551 33.08 -29.14 16.43
CA HIS A 551 33.04 -28.59 17.78
C HIS A 551 32.89 -29.67 18.87
N HIS A 552 32.05 -30.69 18.65
CA HIS A 552 31.87 -31.81 19.57
C HIS A 552 33.09 -32.73 19.67
N GLN A 553 33.98 -32.71 18.68
CA GLN A 553 35.20 -33.49 18.72
C GLN A 553 36.23 -32.90 19.69
N ILE A 554 37.01 -33.77 20.37
CA ILE A 554 38.06 -33.37 21.33
C ILE A 554 39.02 -32.32 20.74
N ILE A 555 39.36 -32.47 19.46
CA ILE A 555 40.30 -31.58 18.76
C ILE A 555 39.72 -30.20 18.44
N GLY A 556 38.38 -30.09 18.40
CA GLY A 556 37.65 -28.87 18.08
C GLY A 556 36.82 -28.29 19.22
N ILE A 557 36.90 -28.86 20.41
CA ILE A 557 36.19 -28.43 21.63
C ILE A 557 36.45 -26.97 22.06
N LYS A 558 37.40 -26.28 21.45
CA LYS A 558 37.67 -24.85 21.68
C LYS A 558 37.56 -24.01 20.41
N SER A 559 36.78 -24.49 19.45
CA SER A 559 36.58 -23.90 18.15
C SER A 559 35.11 -24.00 17.75
N ASN A 560 34.70 -23.22 16.75
CA ASN A 560 33.37 -23.26 16.15
C ASN A 560 32.22 -23.06 17.15
N PHE A 561 32.22 -21.92 17.85
CA PHE A 561 31.21 -21.63 18.89
C PHE A 561 29.91 -21.01 18.35
N ALA A 562 29.93 -20.43 17.16
CA ALA A 562 28.79 -19.70 16.63
C ALA A 562 27.61 -20.62 16.36
N GLN A 563 26.42 -20.17 16.74
CA GLN A 563 25.13 -20.82 16.54
C GLN A 563 24.03 -19.75 16.53
N PRO A 564 22.92 -19.94 15.78
CA PRO A 564 22.65 -21.02 14.83
C PRO A 564 22.89 -20.62 13.36
N PHE A 565 23.11 -19.34 13.03
CA PHE A 565 23.15 -18.88 11.64
C PHE A 565 24.58 -18.69 11.12
N PHE A 566 25.28 -17.63 11.51
CA PHE A 566 26.49 -17.17 10.84
C PHE A 566 27.77 -17.49 11.63
N VAL A 567 28.87 -17.79 10.93
CA VAL A 567 30.19 -18.13 11.54
C VAL A 567 31.14 -16.93 11.69
N HIS A 568 30.60 -15.72 11.57
CA HIS A 568 31.39 -14.49 11.49
C HIS A 568 32.20 -14.24 12.77
N TRP A 569 31.61 -14.48 13.96
CA TRP A 569 32.34 -14.31 15.22
C TRP A 569 33.54 -15.25 15.36
N ASP A 570 33.40 -16.52 14.98
CA ASP A 570 34.55 -17.44 14.96
C ASP A 570 35.63 -17.03 13.97
N THR A 571 35.24 -16.42 12.86
CA THR A 571 36.17 -15.91 11.86
C THR A 571 36.90 -14.67 12.37
N LEU A 572 36.17 -13.71 12.95
CA LEU A 572 36.71 -12.46 13.48
C LEU A 572 37.63 -12.68 14.70
N LEU A 573 37.29 -13.63 15.56
CA LEU A 573 38.02 -13.90 16.81
C LEU A 573 38.99 -15.08 16.68
N GLY A 574 39.17 -15.63 15.48
CA GLY A 574 40.15 -16.69 15.20
C GLY A 574 39.84 -18.03 15.88
N THR A 575 38.58 -18.31 16.17
CA THR A 575 38.12 -19.57 16.78
C THR A 575 37.51 -20.55 15.77
N ARG A 576 37.52 -20.23 14.47
CA ARG A 576 37.06 -21.12 13.40
C ARG A 576 38.04 -22.25 13.12
N MET A 577 37.54 -23.47 12.93
CA MET A 577 38.31 -24.64 12.50
C MET A 577 37.54 -25.45 11.45
N THR A 578 38.22 -25.85 10.39
CA THR A 578 37.67 -26.66 9.29
C THR A 578 38.10 -28.12 9.39
N ARG A 579 37.43 -29.01 8.64
CA ARG A 579 37.79 -30.43 8.54
C ARG A 579 39.23 -30.63 8.06
N GLN A 580 39.69 -29.78 7.14
CA GLN A 580 41.07 -29.78 6.65
C GLN A 580 42.07 -29.44 7.78
N ASP A 581 41.75 -28.46 8.63
CA ASP A 581 42.58 -28.12 9.79
C ASP A 581 42.70 -29.29 10.79
N ILE A 582 41.61 -30.03 11.00
CA ILE A 582 41.62 -31.25 11.82
C ILE A 582 42.56 -32.29 11.21
N GLU A 583 42.44 -32.55 9.92
CA GLU A 583 43.30 -33.53 9.25
C GLU A 583 44.77 -33.15 9.34
N LEU A 584 45.11 -31.87 9.16
CA LEU A 584 46.47 -31.37 9.30
C LEU A 584 46.98 -31.55 10.75
N ARG A 585 46.17 -31.20 11.75
CA ARG A 585 46.52 -31.42 13.17
C ARG A 585 46.70 -32.90 13.51
N ARG A 586 45.88 -33.79 12.94
CA ARG A 586 46.01 -35.25 13.07
C ARG A 586 47.26 -35.79 12.37
N LYS A 587 47.62 -35.22 11.22
CA LYS A 587 48.79 -35.61 10.41
C LYS A 587 50.14 -35.14 10.99
N GLY A 588 50.18 -34.19 11.95
CA GLY A 588 51.48 -33.72 12.43
C GLY A 588 51.53 -32.87 13.72
N LEU A 589 51.06 -33.37 14.87
CA LEU A 589 51.51 -32.90 16.21
C LEU A 589 51.38 -33.99 17.31
N LYS A 590 52.16 -35.08 17.16
CA LYS A 590 52.93 -35.66 18.27
C LYS A 590 54.30 -34.96 18.27
N ASN A 591 54.36 -33.66 18.58
CA ASN A 591 55.66 -33.08 18.94
C ASN A 591 55.94 -33.47 20.39
N LYS A 592 56.82 -34.46 20.51
CA LYS A 592 57.52 -34.79 21.74
C LYS A 592 58.14 -33.53 22.32
N THR A 593 57.89 -33.34 23.61
CA THR A 593 58.85 -32.85 24.61
C THR A 593 60.31 -32.99 24.17
N ASN A 594 61.00 -31.86 24.02
CA ASN A 594 62.03 -31.41 24.95
C ASN A 594 62.34 -29.93 24.72
#